data_AF-A0A316BEP0-F1
#
_entry.id   AF-A0A316BEP0-F1
#
_cell.length_a   1.000
_cell.length_b   1.000
_cell.length_c   1.000
_cell.angle_alpha   90.00
_cell.angle_beta   90.00
_cell.angle_gamma   90.00
#
_symmetry.space_group_name_H-M   'P 1'
#
loop_
_entity.id
_entity.type
_entity.pdbx_description
1 polymer ?
#
loop_
_entity_poly.entity_id
_entity_poly.type
_entity_poly.pdbx_seq_one_letter_code
_entity_poly.pdbx_strand_id
1 'polypeptide(L)'
;MGGLMYKDFVAIKGKRICIILLSAIAILCILRMIFPGSLAEGLEMISENDQGIRINTLDLMFVMPYICIIFSIVCFIDMWCARLSEADESCSRIKNYVYSLPVSANSYVASKYVFITIATYVLISLLSITGIVLAAFAEEGYVLDILRMFEVMVLPVTSLLILVASIELPLYILIGREKGNLVKVAISLLLVFVLIGFMLFADMSWLSEREEFFNKFFNWFMKYKTEVTMVSYLTPIADLIILFISYRITVFFKARQEA
;
A
#
# COMPACT_ATOMS: atom_id res chain seq x y z
N MET A 1 -17.58 6.40 -18.67
CA MET A 1 -16.35 6.14 -17.88
C MET A 1 -16.02 4.67 -17.69
N GLY A 2 -16.99 3.76 -17.52
CA GLY A 2 -16.71 2.32 -17.30
C GLY A 2 -15.82 1.63 -18.35
N GLY A 3 -15.95 1.99 -19.64
CA GLY A 3 -15.08 1.44 -20.69
C GLY A 3 -13.60 1.85 -20.57
N LEU A 4 -13.33 3.07 -20.07
CA LEU A 4 -11.96 3.54 -19.81
C LEU A 4 -11.33 2.81 -18.61
N MET A 5 -12.11 2.58 -17.56
CA MET A 5 -11.64 1.84 -16.39
C MET A 5 -11.38 0.37 -16.71
N TYR A 6 -12.21 -0.26 -17.55
CA TYR A 6 -11.96 -1.64 -17.99
C TYR A 6 -10.69 -1.75 -18.82
N LYS A 7 -10.43 -0.78 -19.71
CA LYS A 7 -9.19 -0.67 -20.47
C LYS A 7 -7.98 -0.59 -19.54
N ASP A 8 -8.04 0.28 -18.53
CA ASP A 8 -6.99 0.45 -17.52
C ASP A 8 -6.77 -0.85 -16.71
N PHE A 9 -7.83 -1.57 -16.36
CA PHE A 9 -7.76 -2.89 -15.71
C PHE A 9 -7.06 -3.95 -16.58
N VAL A 10 -7.38 -3.99 -17.87
CA VAL A 10 -6.76 -4.94 -18.81
C VAL A 10 -5.28 -4.59 -19.04
N ALA A 11 -4.95 -3.29 -19.13
CA ALA A 11 -3.60 -2.79 -19.32
C ALA A 11 -2.62 -3.27 -18.24
N ILE A 12 -3.04 -3.25 -16.97
CA ILE A 12 -2.20 -3.71 -15.86
C ILE A 12 -2.19 -5.24 -15.68
N LYS A 13 -2.85 -6.00 -16.58
CA LYS A 13 -3.12 -7.44 -16.42
C LYS A 13 -3.87 -7.75 -15.11
N GLY A 14 -4.82 -6.88 -14.75
CA GLY A 14 -5.50 -6.87 -13.45
C GLY A 14 -6.08 -8.23 -13.08
N LYS A 15 -6.67 -8.97 -14.03
CA LYS A 15 -7.20 -10.32 -13.79
C LYS A 15 -6.17 -11.27 -13.16
N ARG A 16 -4.93 -11.31 -13.66
CA ARG A 16 -3.89 -12.21 -13.13
C ARG A 16 -3.47 -11.79 -11.73
N ILE A 17 -3.31 -10.48 -11.52
CA ILE A 17 -2.90 -9.92 -10.23
C ILE A 17 -3.98 -10.18 -9.17
N CYS A 18 -5.26 -9.93 -9.49
CA CYS A 18 -6.38 -10.21 -8.60
C CYS A 18 -6.46 -11.69 -8.23
N ILE A 19 -6.29 -12.61 -9.20
CA ILE A 19 -6.31 -14.06 -8.92
C ILE A 19 -5.18 -14.43 -7.95
N ILE A 20 -3.95 -13.96 -8.20
CA ILE A 20 -2.79 -14.27 -7.34
C ILE A 20 -3.03 -13.73 -5.92
N LEU A 21 -3.38 -12.46 -5.78
CA LEU A 21 -3.61 -11.83 -4.47
C LEU A 21 -4.78 -12.46 -3.71
N LEU A 22 -5.92 -12.68 -4.37
CA LEU A 22 -7.08 -13.32 -3.75
C LEU A 22 -6.76 -14.75 -3.34
N SER A 23 -6.03 -15.50 -4.18
CA SER A 23 -5.64 -16.87 -3.83
C SER A 23 -4.69 -16.89 -2.63
N ALA A 24 -3.69 -16.01 -2.57
CA ALA A 24 -2.77 -15.92 -1.44
C ALA A 24 -3.49 -15.54 -0.14
N ILE A 25 -4.37 -14.54 -0.19
CA ILE A 25 -5.19 -14.12 0.96
C ILE A 25 -6.12 -15.23 1.41
N ALA A 26 -6.83 -15.87 0.48
CA ALA A 26 -7.76 -16.96 0.79
C ALA A 26 -7.04 -18.15 1.42
N ILE A 27 -5.88 -18.55 0.87
CA ILE A 27 -5.06 -19.62 1.44
C ILE A 27 -4.62 -19.25 2.85
N LEU A 28 -4.14 -18.02 3.08
CA LEU A 28 -3.71 -17.58 4.41
C LEU A 28 -4.86 -17.62 5.42
N CYS A 29 -6.04 -17.11 5.06
CA CYS A 29 -7.23 -17.15 5.90
C CYS A 29 -7.70 -18.58 6.19
N ILE A 30 -7.72 -19.46 5.18
CA ILE A 30 -8.12 -20.87 5.35
C ILE A 30 -7.13 -21.59 6.26
N LEU A 31 -5.84 -21.45 6.02
CA LEU A 31 -4.81 -22.06 6.88
C LEU A 31 -4.94 -21.55 8.32
N ARG A 32 -5.21 -20.27 8.51
CA ARG A 32 -5.42 -19.73 9.85
C ARG A 32 -6.63 -20.31 10.56
N MET A 33 -7.74 -20.52 9.85
CA MET A 33 -8.93 -21.17 10.42
C MET A 33 -8.67 -22.63 10.82
N ILE A 34 -7.83 -23.34 10.06
CA ILE A 34 -7.45 -24.74 10.35
C ILE A 34 -6.45 -24.82 11.52
N PHE A 35 -5.56 -23.83 11.63
CA PHE A 35 -4.54 -23.74 12.67
C PHE A 35 -4.75 -22.48 13.56
N PRO A 36 -5.80 -22.47 14.40
CA PRO A 36 -6.00 -21.41 15.37
C PRO A 36 -4.90 -21.41 16.42
N GLY A 37 -4.61 -20.23 16.99
CA GLY A 37 -3.56 -20.02 17.99
C GLY A 37 -3.70 -20.92 19.21
N SER A 38 -4.93 -21.27 19.60
CA SER A 38 -5.22 -22.17 20.72
C SER A 38 -4.66 -23.59 20.56
N LEU A 39 -4.30 -24.02 19.35
CA LEU A 39 -3.63 -25.31 19.13
C LEU A 39 -2.14 -25.29 19.48
N ALA A 40 -1.56 -24.12 19.74
CA ALA A 40 -0.13 -23.98 19.98
C ALA A 40 0.35 -24.72 21.23
N GLU A 41 -0.45 -24.73 22.31
CA GLU A 41 -0.15 -25.51 23.53
C GLU A 41 -0.06 -27.01 23.22
N GLY A 42 -1.02 -27.55 22.46
CA GLY A 42 -1.05 -28.97 22.10
C GLY A 42 -0.01 -29.40 21.06
N LEU A 43 0.59 -28.44 20.36
CA LEU A 43 1.63 -28.66 19.35
C LEU A 43 3.05 -28.30 19.85
N GLU A 44 3.20 -27.99 21.15
CA GLU A 44 4.47 -27.56 21.76
C GLU A 44 5.10 -26.35 21.03
N MET A 45 4.29 -25.47 20.44
CA MET A 45 4.74 -24.30 19.67
C MET A 45 4.82 -23.01 20.50
N ILE A 46 4.93 -23.14 21.81
CA ILE A 46 5.09 -22.00 22.72
C ILE A 46 6.55 -21.89 23.13
N SER A 47 7.14 -20.74 22.83
CA SER A 47 8.50 -20.40 23.22
C SER A 47 8.45 -19.29 24.27
N GLU A 48 9.27 -19.38 25.31
CA GLU A 48 9.47 -18.28 26.24
C GLU A 48 10.71 -17.48 25.82
N ASN A 49 10.56 -16.16 25.71
CA ASN A 49 11.69 -15.26 25.43
C ASN A 49 12.54 -15.04 26.69
N ASP A 50 13.74 -14.45 26.55
CA ASP A 50 14.67 -14.17 27.67
C ASP A 50 14.06 -13.30 28.79
N GLN A 51 12.94 -12.63 28.51
CA GLN A 51 12.16 -11.81 29.43
C GLN A 51 11.00 -12.57 30.13
N GLY A 52 10.87 -13.88 29.91
CA GLY A 52 9.79 -14.71 30.46
C GLY A 52 8.43 -14.53 29.78
N ILE A 53 8.39 -13.87 28.62
CA ILE A 53 7.15 -13.66 27.84
C ILE A 53 6.91 -14.90 26.98
N ARG A 54 5.72 -15.49 27.10
CA ARG A 54 5.26 -16.58 26.23
C ARG A 54 4.93 -16.05 24.84
N ILE A 55 5.58 -16.62 23.84
CA ILE A 55 5.42 -16.32 22.43
C ILE A 55 4.78 -17.54 21.77
N ASN A 56 3.60 -17.32 21.19
CA ASN A 56 2.94 -18.30 20.36
C ASN A 56 3.60 -18.30 18.96
N THR A 57 4.44 -19.31 18.70
CA THR A 57 5.21 -19.42 17.46
C THR A 57 4.29 -19.70 16.27
N LEU A 58 3.18 -20.41 16.49
CA LEU A 58 2.18 -20.67 15.46
C LEU A 58 1.59 -19.36 14.94
N ASP A 59 1.23 -18.44 15.85
CA ASP A 59 0.70 -17.13 15.49
C ASP A 59 1.74 -16.28 14.74
N LEU A 60 3.02 -16.35 15.14
CA LEU A 60 4.11 -15.65 14.46
C LEU A 60 4.28 -16.12 13.01
N MET A 61 4.08 -17.41 12.73
CA MET A 61 4.13 -17.96 11.38
C MET A 61 3.07 -17.38 10.45
N PHE A 62 1.95 -16.87 10.98
CA PHE A 62 0.90 -16.21 10.19
C PHE A 62 1.10 -14.70 10.07
N VAL A 63 1.73 -14.07 11.07
CA VAL A 63 2.07 -12.64 11.05
C VAL A 63 3.07 -12.31 9.94
N MET A 64 4.11 -13.12 9.77
CA MET A 64 5.17 -12.84 8.79
C MET A 64 4.67 -12.83 7.33
N PRO A 65 3.92 -13.84 6.85
CA PRO A 65 3.29 -13.79 5.52
C PRO A 65 2.35 -12.61 5.34
N TYR A 66 1.60 -12.23 6.38
CA TYR A 66 0.69 -11.08 6.32
C TYR A 66 1.46 -9.78 6.07
N ILE A 67 2.55 -9.55 6.79
CA ILE A 67 3.45 -8.39 6.59
C ILE A 67 4.02 -8.41 5.17
N CYS A 68 4.49 -9.57 4.69
CA CYS A 68 5.01 -9.72 3.33
C CYS A 68 3.96 -9.38 2.25
N ILE A 69 2.69 -9.77 2.46
CA ILE A 69 1.59 -9.43 1.54
C ILE A 69 1.34 -7.92 1.53
N ILE A 70 1.34 -7.26 2.69
CA ILE A 70 1.20 -5.79 2.79
C ILE A 70 2.30 -5.10 1.97
N PHE A 71 3.57 -5.43 2.22
CA PHE A 71 4.69 -4.84 1.48
C PHE A 71 4.63 -5.12 -0.02
N SER A 72 4.27 -6.35 -0.40
CA SER A 72 4.12 -6.72 -1.81
C SER A 72 3.06 -5.87 -2.50
N ILE A 73 1.90 -5.66 -1.86
CA ILE A 73 0.80 -4.84 -2.39
C ILE A 73 1.24 -3.39 -2.60
N VAL A 74 1.95 -2.81 -1.63
CA VAL A 74 2.50 -1.45 -1.72
C VAL A 74 3.39 -1.32 -2.97
N CYS A 75 4.33 -2.25 -3.14
CA CYS A 75 5.20 -2.27 -4.32
C CYS A 75 4.43 -2.48 -5.64
N PHE A 76 3.34 -3.26 -5.62
CA PHE A 76 2.54 -3.51 -6.83
C PHE A 76 1.77 -2.28 -7.29
N ILE A 77 1.17 -1.51 -6.38
CA ILE A 77 0.39 -0.32 -6.71
C ILE A 77 1.28 0.78 -7.29
N ASP A 78 2.50 0.97 -6.77
CA ASP A 78 3.47 1.92 -7.31
C ASP A 78 3.76 1.66 -8.80
N MET A 79 3.87 0.38 -9.19
CA MET A 79 4.07 0.00 -10.58
C MET A 79 2.85 0.26 -11.49
N TRP A 80 1.64 0.43 -10.95
CA TRP A 80 0.43 0.61 -11.75
C TRP A 80 0.37 1.97 -12.41
N CYS A 81 0.80 3.04 -11.74
CA CYS A 81 0.85 4.40 -12.31
C CYS A 81 1.68 4.41 -13.61
N ALA A 82 2.89 3.83 -13.54
CA ALA A 82 3.78 3.74 -14.70
C ALA A 82 3.23 2.85 -15.82
N ARG A 83 2.60 1.72 -15.48
CA ARG A 83 2.01 0.79 -16.47
C ARG A 83 0.77 1.34 -17.16
N LEU A 84 -0.04 2.12 -16.46
CA LEU A 84 -1.19 2.80 -17.05
C LEU A 84 -0.73 3.79 -18.12
N SER A 85 0.35 4.53 -17.88
CA SER A 85 0.96 5.41 -18.88
C SER A 85 1.56 4.65 -20.07
N GLU A 86 2.28 3.56 -19.79
CA GLU A 86 2.89 2.72 -20.84
C GLU A 86 1.85 2.13 -21.80
N ALA A 87 0.73 1.66 -21.27
CA ALA A 87 -0.31 1.04 -22.07
C ALA A 87 -0.99 2.04 -23.03
N ASP A 88 -1.00 3.33 -22.69
CA ASP A 88 -1.52 4.39 -23.55
C ASP A 88 -0.56 4.73 -24.69
N GLU A 89 0.75 4.71 -24.43
CA GLU A 89 1.78 5.03 -25.41
C GLU A 89 2.09 3.86 -26.36
N SER A 90 2.18 2.63 -25.83
CA SER A 90 2.73 1.46 -26.54
C SER A 90 1.68 0.58 -27.23
N CYS A 91 0.43 0.54 -26.74
CA CYS A 91 -0.55 -0.43 -27.21
C CYS A 91 -1.48 0.18 -28.27
N SER A 92 -1.21 -0.13 -29.54
CA SER A 92 -1.97 0.37 -30.69
C SER A 92 -3.49 0.10 -30.60
N ARG A 93 -3.91 -1.03 -30.01
CA ARG A 93 -5.34 -1.34 -29.77
C ARG A 93 -5.98 -0.41 -28.75
N ILE A 94 -5.27 -0.11 -27.67
CA ILE A 94 -5.74 0.78 -26.60
C ILE A 94 -5.82 2.21 -27.12
N LYS A 95 -4.81 2.63 -27.89
CA LYS A 95 -4.78 3.92 -28.58
C LYS A 95 -5.96 4.08 -29.55
N ASN A 96 -6.20 3.09 -30.41
CA ASN A 96 -7.33 3.10 -31.35
C ASN A 96 -8.70 3.06 -30.65
N TYR A 97 -8.80 2.39 -29.50
CA TYR A 97 -10.01 2.38 -28.69
C TYR A 97 -10.29 3.73 -28.01
N VAL A 98 -9.25 4.44 -27.56
CA VAL A 98 -9.42 5.79 -26.99
C VAL A 98 -9.81 6.79 -28.07
N TYR A 99 -9.19 6.72 -29.26
CA TYR A 99 -9.53 7.60 -30.39
C TYR A 99 -10.93 7.36 -30.97
N SER A 100 -11.49 6.16 -30.83
CA SER A 100 -12.84 5.86 -31.32
C SER A 100 -13.95 6.24 -30.34
N LEU A 101 -13.61 6.60 -29.10
CA LEU A 101 -14.60 7.02 -28.11
C LEU A 101 -14.74 8.55 -28.10
N PRO A 102 -15.97 9.10 -28.08
CA PRO A 102 -16.20 10.54 -27.95
C PRO A 102 -16.00 10.98 -26.49
N VAL A 103 -14.76 10.90 -25.99
CA VAL A 103 -14.44 11.20 -24.58
C VAL A 103 -13.65 12.48 -24.47
N SER A 104 -14.09 13.38 -23.59
CA SER A 104 -13.33 14.58 -23.26
C SER A 104 -12.02 14.24 -22.55
N ALA A 105 -10.97 15.05 -22.77
CA ALA A 105 -9.68 14.91 -22.09
C ALA A 105 -9.83 14.88 -20.55
N ASN A 106 -10.80 15.62 -20.01
CA ASN A 106 -11.12 15.64 -18.57
C ASN A 106 -11.65 14.29 -18.07
N SER A 107 -12.50 13.63 -18.86
CA SER A 107 -13.06 12.31 -18.52
C SER A 107 -11.99 11.22 -18.58
N TYR A 108 -11.00 11.37 -19.45
CA TYR A 108 -9.83 10.49 -19.53
C TYR A 108 -8.91 10.63 -18.30
N VAL A 109 -8.60 11.87 -17.88
CA VAL A 109 -7.79 12.09 -16.67
C VAL A 109 -8.56 11.57 -15.46
N ALA A 110 -9.85 11.89 -15.34
CA ALA A 110 -10.68 11.43 -14.22
C ALA A 110 -10.73 9.90 -14.11
N SER A 111 -10.79 9.16 -15.22
CA SER A 111 -10.85 7.69 -15.15
C SER A 111 -9.62 7.08 -14.51
N LYS A 112 -8.42 7.62 -14.74
CA LYS A 112 -7.16 7.12 -14.16
C LYS A 112 -7.09 7.33 -12.65
N TYR A 113 -7.45 8.54 -12.21
CA TYR A 113 -7.49 8.88 -10.78
C TYR A 113 -8.52 8.03 -10.03
N VAL A 114 -9.72 7.89 -10.58
CA VAL A 114 -10.78 7.08 -9.97
C VAL A 114 -10.40 5.60 -9.99
N PHE A 115 -9.79 5.09 -11.07
CA PHE A 115 -9.34 3.70 -11.15
C PHE A 115 -8.34 3.36 -10.04
N ILE A 116 -7.29 4.17 -9.86
CA ILE A 116 -6.29 3.93 -8.80
C ILE A 116 -6.94 4.03 -7.42
N THR A 117 -7.82 5.01 -7.21
CA THR A 117 -8.52 5.15 -5.92
C THR A 117 -9.35 3.91 -5.58
N ILE A 118 -10.17 3.43 -6.53
CA ILE A 118 -10.98 2.22 -6.34
C ILE A 118 -10.08 1.01 -6.11
N ALA A 119 -9.03 0.85 -6.91
CA ALA A 119 -8.15 -0.30 -6.82
C ALA A 119 -7.39 -0.34 -5.48
N THR A 120 -6.88 0.80 -5.01
CA THR A 120 -6.26 0.92 -3.68
C THR A 120 -7.28 0.65 -2.57
N TYR A 121 -8.50 1.20 -2.65
CA TYR A 121 -9.53 0.98 -1.64
C TYR A 121 -9.96 -0.49 -1.52
N VAL A 122 -10.10 -1.20 -2.65
CA VAL A 122 -10.40 -2.64 -2.65
C VAL A 122 -9.27 -3.42 -1.97
N LEU A 123 -8.01 -3.07 -2.23
CA LEU A 123 -6.86 -3.74 -1.61
C LEU A 123 -6.76 -3.46 -0.11
N ILE A 124 -7.03 -2.23 0.32
CA ILE A 124 -7.14 -1.88 1.74
C ILE A 124 -8.20 -2.75 2.42
N SER A 125 -9.39 -2.82 1.83
CA SER A 125 -10.49 -3.60 2.37
C SER A 125 -10.13 -5.08 2.52
N LEU A 126 -9.48 -5.66 1.51
CA LEU A 126 -9.02 -7.06 1.55
C LEU A 126 -7.95 -7.29 2.63
N LEU A 127 -6.99 -6.37 2.77
CA LEU A 127 -5.95 -6.45 3.80
C LEU A 127 -6.52 -6.31 5.22
N SER A 128 -7.48 -5.41 5.42
CA SER A 128 -8.17 -5.25 6.71
C SER A 128 -8.97 -6.50 7.07
N ILE A 129 -9.74 -7.06 6.12
CA ILE A 129 -10.47 -8.33 6.35
C ILE A 129 -9.50 -9.45 6.72
N THR A 130 -8.37 -9.54 6.03
CA THR A 130 -7.33 -10.55 6.33
C THR A 130 -6.78 -10.36 7.73
N GLY A 131 -6.46 -9.13 8.13
CA GLY A 131 -5.97 -8.80 9.47
C GLY A 131 -6.97 -9.19 10.57
N ILE A 132 -8.24 -8.85 10.38
CA ILE A 132 -9.34 -9.21 11.31
C ILE A 132 -9.46 -10.72 11.45
N VAL A 133 -9.43 -11.47 10.33
CA VAL A 133 -9.50 -12.94 10.37
C VAL A 133 -8.29 -13.50 11.11
N LEU A 134 -7.08 -13.02 10.81
CA LEU A 134 -5.87 -13.47 11.50
C LEU A 134 -5.94 -13.24 13.01
N ALA A 135 -6.46 -12.08 13.42
CA ALA A 135 -6.58 -11.67 14.81
C ALA A 135 -7.68 -12.41 15.56
N ALA A 136 -8.79 -12.73 14.89
CA ALA A 136 -9.90 -13.48 15.49
C ALA A 136 -9.52 -14.91 15.90
N PHE A 137 -8.56 -15.51 15.19
CA PHE A 137 -8.06 -16.86 15.49
C PHE A 137 -6.71 -16.85 16.23
N ALA A 138 -6.22 -15.68 16.67
CA ALA A 138 -5.02 -15.55 17.48
C ALA A 138 -5.32 -15.65 18.96
N GLU A 139 -4.36 -16.19 19.69
CA GLU A 139 -4.44 -16.30 21.14
C GLU A 139 -4.05 -14.96 21.78
N GLU A 140 -4.62 -14.66 22.95
CA GLU A 140 -4.26 -13.46 23.69
C GLU A 140 -2.78 -13.50 24.10
N GLY A 141 -2.05 -12.43 23.76
CA GLY A 141 -0.64 -12.34 24.07
C GLY A 141 0.08 -11.34 23.17
N TYR A 142 1.41 -11.30 23.32
CA TYR A 142 2.28 -10.36 22.62
C TYR A 142 2.12 -10.38 21.10
N VAL A 143 1.91 -11.57 20.51
CA VAL A 143 1.79 -11.75 19.05
C VAL A 143 0.48 -11.15 18.51
N LEU A 144 -0.63 -11.25 19.26
CA LEU A 144 -1.89 -10.61 18.90
C LEU A 144 -1.77 -9.08 18.92
N ASP A 145 -1.05 -8.52 19.88
CA ASP A 145 -0.82 -7.07 19.94
C ASP A 145 0.02 -6.58 18.76
N ILE A 146 1.04 -7.35 18.34
CA ILE A 146 1.78 -7.08 17.11
C ILE A 146 0.85 -7.11 15.89
N LEU A 147 0.01 -8.13 15.77
CA LEU A 147 -0.91 -8.25 14.64
C LEU A 147 -1.90 -7.09 14.58
N ARG A 148 -2.45 -6.67 15.72
CA ARG A 148 -3.33 -5.48 15.84
C ARG A 148 -2.60 -4.19 15.52
N MET A 149 -1.33 -4.06 15.91
CA MET A 149 -0.50 -2.91 15.52
C MET A 149 -0.38 -2.84 13.99
N PHE A 150 -0.07 -3.95 13.33
CA PHE A 150 0.01 -4.00 11.88
C PHE A 150 -1.34 -3.69 11.21
N GLU A 151 -2.45 -4.22 11.74
CA GLU A 151 -3.79 -3.92 11.22
C GLU A 151 -4.09 -2.41 11.24
N VAL A 152 -3.78 -1.71 12.34
CA VAL A 152 -3.94 -0.25 12.43
C VAL A 152 -3.01 0.50 11.48
N MET A 153 -1.81 -0.04 11.24
CA MET A 153 -0.81 0.56 10.33
C MET A 153 -1.09 0.29 8.85
N VAL A 154 -1.92 -0.69 8.49
CA VAL A 154 -2.29 -0.97 7.08
C VAL A 154 -2.89 0.29 6.43
N LEU A 155 -3.78 0.99 7.13
CA LEU A 155 -4.46 2.19 6.60
C LEU A 155 -3.49 3.31 6.21
N PRO A 156 -2.62 3.83 7.10
CA PRO A 156 -1.69 4.89 6.73
C PRO A 156 -0.63 4.44 5.72
N VAL A 157 -0.15 3.20 5.81
CA VAL A 157 0.86 2.68 4.86
C VAL A 157 0.30 2.58 3.45
N THR A 158 -0.95 2.12 3.31
CA THR A 158 -1.61 2.04 2.01
C THR A 158 -2.13 3.39 1.53
N SER A 159 -2.46 4.32 2.42
CA SER A 159 -2.88 5.68 2.05
C SER A 159 -1.72 6.50 1.46
N LEU A 160 -0.47 6.25 1.90
CA LEU A 160 0.73 6.78 1.24
C LEU A 160 0.78 6.45 -0.26
N LEU A 161 0.20 5.34 -0.72
CA LEU A 161 0.13 5.01 -2.15
C LEU A 161 -0.77 5.99 -2.92
N ILE A 162 -1.85 6.46 -2.30
CA ILE A 162 -2.72 7.48 -2.88
C ILE A 162 -1.95 8.81 -2.98
N LEU A 163 -1.16 9.13 -1.95
CA LEU A 163 -0.30 10.30 -1.95
C LEU A 163 0.78 10.22 -3.05
N VAL A 164 1.46 9.08 -3.20
CA VAL A 164 2.41 8.85 -4.30
C VAL A 164 1.72 8.97 -5.66
N ALA A 165 0.57 8.33 -5.84
CA ALA A 165 -0.21 8.42 -7.06
C ALA A 165 -0.63 9.87 -7.39
N SER A 166 -0.89 10.70 -6.38
CA SER A 166 -1.22 12.12 -6.56
C SER A 166 -0.06 12.93 -7.15
N ILE A 167 1.19 12.49 -6.98
CA ILE A 167 2.37 13.16 -7.54
C ILE A 167 2.73 12.53 -8.90
N GLU A 168 2.64 11.21 -9.01
CA GLU A 168 3.06 10.48 -10.21
C GLU A 168 2.09 10.62 -11.39
N LEU A 169 0.79 10.56 -11.14
CA LEU A 169 -0.21 10.66 -12.21
C LEU A 169 -0.09 11.96 -13.02
N PRO A 170 0.03 13.16 -12.41
CA PRO A 170 0.30 14.39 -13.15
C PRO A 170 1.56 14.31 -14.00
N LEU A 171 2.66 13.79 -13.45
CA LEU A 171 3.94 13.70 -14.15
C LEU A 171 3.84 12.81 -15.38
N TYR A 172 3.22 11.64 -15.24
CA TYR A 172 3.03 10.71 -16.34
C TYR A 172 2.04 11.23 -17.39
N ILE A 173 0.95 11.88 -16.98
CA ILE A 173 -0.06 12.39 -17.91
C ILE A 173 0.45 13.62 -18.70
N LEU A 174 1.23 14.50 -18.08
CA LEU A 174 1.64 15.77 -18.69
C LEU A 174 2.97 15.69 -19.44
N ILE A 175 3.92 14.88 -18.97
CA ILE A 175 5.31 14.85 -19.47
C ILE A 175 5.62 13.52 -20.19
N GLY A 176 4.76 12.51 -20.04
CA GLY A 176 4.96 11.16 -20.58
C GLY A 176 5.82 10.28 -19.68
N ARG A 177 5.84 8.97 -19.96
CA ARG A 177 6.44 7.98 -19.06
C ARG A 177 7.94 8.13 -18.87
N GLU A 178 8.70 8.27 -19.96
CA GLU A 178 10.17 8.30 -19.90
C GLU A 178 10.67 9.45 -19.03
N LYS A 179 10.15 10.65 -19.29
CA LYS A 179 10.50 11.86 -18.53
C LYS A 179 9.94 11.82 -17.11
N GLY A 180 8.72 11.31 -16.92
CA GLY A 180 8.12 11.11 -15.60
C GLY A 180 8.95 10.17 -14.72
N ASN A 181 9.46 9.08 -15.29
CA ASN A 181 10.35 8.15 -14.58
C ASN A 181 11.69 8.80 -14.22
N LEU A 182 12.28 9.61 -15.11
CA LEU A 182 13.51 10.34 -14.80
C LEU A 182 13.31 11.31 -13.64
N VAL A 183 12.18 12.03 -13.61
CA VAL A 183 11.82 12.92 -12.49
C VAL A 183 11.61 12.14 -11.19
N LYS A 184 10.91 11.00 -11.25
CA LYS A 184 10.74 10.10 -10.09
C LYS A 184 12.09 9.65 -9.54
N VAL A 185 12.98 9.17 -10.40
CA VAL A 185 14.32 8.73 -10.00
C VAL A 185 15.14 9.88 -9.41
N ALA A 186 15.05 11.09 -9.98
CA ALA A 186 15.74 12.26 -9.45
C ALA A 186 15.24 12.66 -8.05
N ILE A 187 13.92 12.66 -7.83
CA ILE A 187 13.32 12.93 -6.52
C ILE A 187 13.73 11.85 -5.50
N SER A 188 13.66 10.58 -5.87
CA SER A 188 14.09 9.48 -5.01
C SER A 188 15.58 9.55 -4.66
N LEU A 189 16.44 9.87 -5.63
CA LEU A 189 17.87 10.08 -5.40
C LEU A 189 18.11 11.23 -4.41
N LEU A 190 17.40 12.35 -4.58
CA LEU A 190 17.50 13.49 -3.67
C LEU A 190 17.09 13.09 -2.25
N LEU A 191 15.99 12.35 -2.08
CA LEU A 191 15.56 11.82 -0.79
C LEU A 191 16.61 10.89 -0.17
N VAL A 192 17.21 10.00 -0.97
CA VAL A 192 18.30 9.12 -0.50
C VAL A 192 19.51 9.95 -0.06
N PHE A 193 19.89 11.00 -0.80
CA PHE A 193 20.98 11.89 -0.39
C PHE A 193 20.69 12.61 0.93
N VAL A 194 19.47 13.11 1.11
CA VAL A 194 19.03 13.72 2.37
C VAL A 194 19.07 12.70 3.51
N LEU A 195 18.64 11.47 3.25
CA LEU A 195 18.64 10.39 4.23
C LEU A 195 20.06 9.97 4.62
N ILE A 196 20.97 9.84 3.65
CA ILE A 196 22.40 9.59 3.90
C ILE A 196 23.01 10.75 4.69
N GLY A 197 22.73 11.99 4.31
CA GLY A 197 23.20 13.18 5.04
C GLY A 197 22.69 13.17 6.48
N PHE A 198 21.41 12.84 6.68
CA PHE A 198 20.83 12.67 8.01
C PHE A 198 21.55 11.55 8.78
N MET A 199 21.74 10.37 8.19
CA MET A 199 22.42 9.26 8.86
C MET A 199 23.89 9.55 9.21
N LEU A 200 24.58 10.39 8.42
CA LEU A 200 25.99 10.73 8.64
C LEU A 200 26.19 11.86 9.67
N PHE A 201 25.23 12.80 9.78
CA PHE A 201 25.39 14.00 10.59
C PHE A 201 24.42 14.10 11.77
N ALA A 202 23.33 13.32 11.79
CA ALA A 202 22.43 13.25 12.94
C ALA A 202 22.98 12.31 14.01
N ASP A 203 22.65 12.61 15.26
CA ASP A 203 22.92 11.73 16.38
C ASP A 203 22.03 10.47 16.23
N MET A 204 22.65 9.36 15.83
CA MET A 204 21.99 8.07 15.60
C MET A 204 22.06 7.15 16.82
N SER A 205 22.39 7.68 18.00
CA SER A 205 22.45 6.94 19.27
C SER A 205 21.15 6.16 19.59
N TRP A 206 20.00 6.68 19.17
CA TRP A 206 18.68 6.03 19.27
C TRP A 206 18.50 4.81 18.35
N LEU A 207 19.36 4.63 17.33
CA LEU A 207 19.27 3.60 16.30
C LEU A 207 20.33 2.49 16.46
N SER A 208 21.41 2.76 17.21
CA SER A 208 22.47 1.79 17.53
C SER A 208 22.01 0.69 18.49
N GLU A 209 21.00 0.93 19.31
CA GLU A 209 20.36 -0.07 20.17
C GLU A 209 19.20 -0.75 19.42
N ARG A 210 19.49 -1.51 18.35
CA ARG A 210 18.46 -2.10 17.46
C ARG A 210 17.36 -2.88 18.20
N GLU A 211 17.71 -3.61 19.25
CA GLU A 211 16.76 -4.36 20.08
C GLU A 211 15.91 -3.43 20.95
N GLU A 212 16.47 -2.32 21.42
CA GLU A 212 15.71 -1.31 22.15
C GLU A 212 14.82 -0.48 21.24
N PHE A 213 15.17 -0.25 19.97
CA PHE A 213 14.33 0.55 19.07
C PHE A 213 12.96 -0.08 18.85
N PHE A 214 12.90 -1.37 18.49
CA PHE A 214 11.62 -2.06 18.27
C PHE A 214 10.81 -2.12 19.56
N ASN A 215 11.45 -2.39 20.70
CA ASN A 215 10.79 -2.42 21.99
C ASN A 215 10.29 -1.02 22.42
N LYS A 216 11.09 0.04 22.24
CA LYS A 216 10.73 1.44 22.50
C LYS A 216 9.58 1.87 21.59
N PHE A 217 9.62 1.52 20.30
CA PHE A 217 8.57 1.80 19.33
C PHE A 217 7.26 1.09 19.67
N PHE A 218 7.33 -0.21 20.00
CA PHE A 218 6.17 -0.98 20.40
C PHE A 218 5.55 -0.43 21.70
N ASN A 219 6.37 -0.11 22.69
CA ASN A 219 5.91 0.51 23.94
C ASN A 219 5.29 1.90 23.71
N TRP A 220 5.87 2.71 22.82
CA TRP A 220 5.31 3.99 22.41
C TRP A 220 3.95 3.81 21.71
N PHE A 221 3.84 2.85 20.79
CA PHE A 221 2.59 2.55 20.09
C PHE A 221 1.51 2.10 21.06
N MET A 222 1.82 1.19 21.98
CA MET A 222 0.88 0.72 22.99
C MET A 222 0.41 1.85 23.91
N LYS A 223 1.31 2.78 24.26
CA LYS A 223 0.97 3.97 25.05
C LYS A 223 0.01 4.93 24.34
N TYR A 224 0.21 5.14 23.03
CA TYR A 224 -0.57 6.09 22.22
C TYR A 224 -1.53 5.41 21.24
N LYS A 225 -1.97 4.19 21.56
CA LYS A 225 -2.75 3.34 20.64
C LYS A 225 -4.00 4.04 20.13
N THR A 226 -4.71 4.76 20.99
CA THR A 226 -5.96 5.45 20.65
C THR A 226 -5.71 6.59 19.67
N GLU A 227 -4.69 7.41 19.95
CA GLU A 227 -4.30 8.55 19.12
C GLU A 227 -3.81 8.10 17.76
N VAL A 228 -2.96 7.07 17.72
CA VAL A 228 -2.46 6.49 16.46
C VAL A 228 -3.63 5.93 15.64
N THR A 229 -4.56 5.23 16.28
CA THR A 229 -5.75 4.69 15.61
C THR A 229 -6.61 5.80 15.00
N MET A 230 -6.86 6.91 15.72
CA MET A 230 -7.60 8.04 15.18
C MET A 230 -6.89 8.67 13.98
N VAL A 231 -5.58 8.88 14.08
CA VAL A 231 -4.77 9.43 12.97
C VAL A 231 -4.84 8.50 11.76
N SER A 232 -4.70 7.19 11.95
CA SER A 232 -4.79 6.19 10.87
C SER A 232 -6.13 6.22 10.12
N TYR A 233 -7.23 6.57 10.76
CA TYR A 233 -8.52 6.75 10.07
C TYR A 233 -8.65 8.10 9.33
N LEU A 234 -7.91 9.12 9.78
CA LEU A 234 -7.91 10.45 9.15
C LEU A 234 -6.96 10.53 7.94
N THR A 235 -5.87 9.73 7.91
CA THR A 235 -4.90 9.79 6.80
C THR A 235 -5.52 9.56 5.42
N PRO A 236 -6.42 8.60 5.19
CA PRO A 236 -6.98 8.38 3.85
C PRO A 236 -7.85 9.57 3.40
N ILE A 237 -8.50 10.28 4.32
CA ILE A 237 -9.30 11.46 4.01
C ILE A 237 -8.40 12.60 3.53
N ALA A 238 -7.29 12.84 4.23
CA ALA A 238 -6.30 13.83 3.84
C ALA A 238 -5.71 13.50 2.45
N ASP A 239 -5.35 12.25 2.22
CA ASP A 239 -4.77 11.80 0.95
C ASP A 239 -5.76 11.92 -0.22
N LEU A 240 -7.05 11.66 0.01
CA LEU A 240 -8.09 11.88 -1.01
C LEU A 240 -8.27 13.36 -1.36
N ILE A 241 -8.14 14.28 -0.39
CA ILE A 241 -8.18 15.72 -0.65
C ILE A 241 -6.98 16.13 -1.51
N ILE A 242 -5.77 15.65 -1.19
CA ILE A 242 -4.56 15.91 -1.98
C ILE A 242 -4.73 15.35 -3.40
N LEU A 243 -5.25 14.13 -3.54
CA LEU A 243 -5.53 13.50 -4.83
C LEU A 243 -6.52 14.32 -5.66
N PHE A 244 -7.57 14.85 -5.04
CA PHE A 244 -8.55 15.71 -5.71
C PHE A 244 -7.94 17.02 -6.21
N ILE A 245 -7.10 17.67 -5.38
CA ILE A 245 -6.37 18.88 -5.77
C ILE A 245 -5.44 18.57 -6.95
N SER A 246 -4.70 17.46 -6.87
CA SER A 246 -3.82 16.99 -7.94
C SER A 246 -4.56 16.74 -9.27
N TYR A 247 -5.74 16.12 -9.21
CA TYR A 247 -6.62 15.94 -10.36
C TYR A 247 -6.99 17.29 -11.00
N ARG A 248 -7.41 18.28 -10.20
CA ARG A 248 -7.80 19.62 -10.70
C ARG A 248 -6.64 20.33 -11.38
N ILE A 249 -5.45 20.25 -10.80
CA ILE A 249 -4.21 20.82 -11.38
C ILE A 249 -3.89 20.13 -12.72
N THR A 250 -3.97 18.80 -12.77
CA THR A 250 -3.67 18.02 -13.98
C THR A 250 -4.62 18.38 -15.13
N VAL A 251 -5.92 18.49 -14.85
CA VAL A 251 -6.92 18.88 -15.85
C VAL A 251 -6.64 20.29 -16.39
N PHE A 252 -6.31 21.24 -15.51
CA PHE A 252 -6.01 22.61 -15.91
C PHE A 252 -4.81 22.70 -16.86
N PHE A 253 -3.72 22.00 -16.55
CA PHE A 253 -2.52 21.99 -17.41
C PHE A 253 -2.75 21.24 -18.72
N LYS A 254 -3.49 20.12 -18.69
CA LYS A 254 -3.81 19.37 -19.91
C LYS A 254 -4.66 20.18 -20.88
N ALA A 255 -5.67 20.89 -20.39
CA ALA A 255 -6.50 21.77 -21.21
C ALA A 255 -5.69 22.88 -21.91
N ARG A 256 -4.59 23.35 -21.30
CA ARG A 256 -3.67 24.33 -21.90
C ARG A 256 -2.69 23.73 -22.91
N GLN A 257 -2.42 22.44 -22.88
CA GLN A 257 -1.59 21.77 -23.89
C GLN A 257 -2.37 21.46 -25.17
N GLU A 258 -3.70 21.30 -25.07
CA GLU A 258 -4.59 20.98 -26.19
C GLU A 258 -5.19 22.23 -26.89
N ALA A 259 -4.98 23.43 -26.33
CA ALA A 259 -5.43 24.72 -26.85
C ALA A 259 -4.32 25.44 -27.62
#